data_AF-A0A0B6YVD4-F1
#
_entry.id   AF-A0A0B6YVD4-F1
#
_cell.length_a   1.000
_cell.length_b   1.000
_cell.length_c   1.000
_cell.angle_alpha   90.00
_cell.angle_beta   90.00
_cell.angle_gamma   90.00
#
_symmetry.space_group_name_H-M   'P 1'
#
loop_
_entity.id
_entity.type
_entity.pdbx_description
1 polymer ?
#
loop_
_entity_poly.entity_id
_entity_poly.type
_entity_poly.pdbx_seq_one_letter_code
_entity_poly.pdbx_strand_id
1 'polypeptide(L)'
;GTRGAQGGYVRSDAEMEQIMDGLTEQEEEEKKMRSLSVIPPMMLDARQRKMRFVNNNGLLEDALEVHKEAQNHTARWTEQERQIFKEKYLLNPKNFVVISSFLPQKSVPDCVQFYYLTKKSENYKQL
;
A
#
# COMPACT_ATOMS: atom_id res chain seq x y z
N GLY A 1 -23.31 -33.03 -51.62
CA GLY A 1 -22.66 -33.35 -52.90
C GLY A 1 -21.48 -32.43 -53.11
N THR A 2 -20.33 -33.02 -53.44
CA THR A 2 -19.27 -32.47 -54.31
C THR A 2 -18.79 -31.04 -54.08
N ARG A 3 -17.72 -30.90 -53.28
CA ARG A 3 -16.72 -29.84 -53.46
C ARG A 3 -16.02 -30.09 -54.80
N GLY A 4 -16.39 -29.32 -55.82
CA GLY A 4 -15.68 -29.31 -57.10
C GLY A 4 -14.34 -28.60 -56.92
N ALA A 5 -13.25 -29.35 -57.03
CA ALA A 5 -11.92 -28.81 -57.19
C ALA A 5 -11.87 -28.03 -58.50
N GLN A 6 -11.86 -26.69 -58.44
CA GLN A 6 -11.47 -25.86 -59.58
C GLN A 6 -9.95 -25.78 -59.63
N GLY A 7 -9.34 -26.88 -60.07
CA GLY A 7 -7.99 -26.89 -60.61
C GLY A 7 -8.02 -26.63 -62.10
N GLY A 8 -7.91 -25.36 -62.49
CA GLY A 8 -6.94 -24.91 -63.50
C GLY A 8 -7.18 -25.18 -64.99
N TYR A 9 -8.28 -24.71 -65.58
CA TYR A 9 -8.28 -24.32 -67.01
C TYR A 9 -9.17 -23.10 -67.24
N VAL A 10 -8.54 -21.96 -67.55
CA VAL A 10 -9.17 -20.70 -67.97
C VAL A 10 -9.44 -20.78 -69.48
N ARG A 11 -10.69 -20.62 -69.92
CA ARG A 11 -11.09 -20.79 -71.33
C ARG A 11 -11.22 -19.48 -72.09
N SER A 12 -11.28 -18.34 -71.39
CA SER A 12 -11.30 -17.01 -72.01
C SER A 12 -10.66 -15.95 -71.10
N ASP A 13 -10.24 -14.84 -71.69
CA ASP A 13 -9.64 -13.69 -70.99
C ASP A 13 -10.58 -13.14 -69.89
N ALA A 14 -11.88 -13.13 -70.18
CA ALA A 14 -12.91 -12.71 -69.22
C ALA A 14 -13.04 -13.63 -68.00
N GLU A 15 -12.84 -14.94 -68.16
CA GLU A 15 -12.79 -15.86 -67.01
C GLU A 15 -11.52 -15.64 -66.17
N MET A 16 -10.42 -15.20 -66.79
CA MET A 16 -9.20 -14.84 -66.07
C MET A 16 -9.42 -13.59 -65.21
N GLU A 17 -10.00 -12.55 -65.80
CA GLU A 17 -10.31 -11.28 -65.10
C GLU A 17 -11.22 -11.53 -63.91
N GLN A 18 -12.29 -12.32 -64.07
CA GLN A 18 -13.21 -12.62 -62.99
C GLN A 18 -12.55 -13.35 -61.80
N ILE A 19 -11.60 -14.25 -62.08
CA ILE A 19 -10.85 -14.96 -61.01
C ILE A 19 -9.90 -13.98 -60.31
N MET A 20 -9.24 -13.08 -61.06
CA MET A 20 -8.34 -12.08 -60.48
C MET A 20 -9.08 -11.11 -59.57
N ASP A 21 -10.24 -10.59 -60.02
CA ASP A 21 -11.06 -9.65 -59.24
C ASP A 21 -11.51 -10.30 -57.92
N GLY A 22 -11.99 -11.54 -57.96
CA GLY A 22 -12.40 -12.27 -56.75
C GLY A 22 -11.25 -12.53 -55.77
N LEU A 23 -10.03 -12.75 -56.26
CA LEU A 23 -8.84 -12.90 -55.41
C LEU A 23 -8.45 -11.57 -54.76
N THR A 24 -8.51 -10.46 -55.50
CA THR A 24 -8.22 -9.14 -54.94
C THR A 24 -9.25 -8.73 -53.90
N GLU A 25 -10.54 -8.97 -54.15
CA GLU A 25 -11.61 -8.70 -53.19
C GLU A 25 -11.43 -9.52 -51.91
N GLN A 26 -11.11 -10.82 -52.03
CA GLN A 26 -10.84 -11.67 -50.87
C GLN A 26 -9.62 -11.19 -50.07
N GLU A 27 -8.54 -10.78 -50.74
CA GLU A 27 -7.37 -10.21 -50.06
C GLU A 27 -7.69 -8.90 -49.34
N GLU A 28 -8.49 -8.03 -49.94
CA GLU A 28 -8.91 -6.77 -49.34
C GLU A 28 -9.79 -6.99 -48.11
N GLU A 29 -10.71 -7.95 -48.17
CA GLU A 29 -11.53 -8.36 -47.04
C GLU A 29 -10.69 -8.96 -45.90
N GLU A 30 -9.71 -9.80 -46.21
CA GLU A 30 -8.80 -10.35 -45.19
C GLU A 30 -7.94 -9.27 -44.54
N LYS A 31 -7.40 -8.33 -45.32
CA LYS A 31 -6.64 -7.18 -44.81
C LYS A 31 -7.51 -6.31 -43.90
N LYS A 32 -8.77 -6.09 -44.28
CA LYS A 32 -9.76 -5.35 -43.48
C LYS A 32 -10.13 -6.10 -42.20
N MET A 33 -10.33 -7.41 -42.24
CA MET A 33 -10.60 -8.20 -41.03
C MET A 33 -9.44 -8.19 -40.06
N ARG A 34 -8.20 -8.26 -40.56
CA ARG A 34 -6.99 -8.19 -39.72
C ARG A 34 -6.79 -6.79 -39.13
N SER A 35 -7.03 -5.72 -39.90
CA SER A 35 -6.89 -4.35 -39.40
C SER A 35 -7.95 -3.97 -38.38
N LEU A 36 -9.15 -4.55 -38.48
CA LEU A 36 -10.25 -4.35 -37.52
C LEU A 36 -10.15 -5.25 -36.29
N SER A 37 -9.25 -6.24 -36.28
CA SER A 37 -9.08 -7.12 -35.14
C SER A 37 -8.42 -6.37 -33.97
N VAL A 38 -9.12 -6.32 -32.83
CA VAL A 38 -8.60 -5.72 -31.59
C VAL A 38 -7.88 -6.79 -30.80
N ILE A 39 -6.59 -6.58 -30.52
CA ILE A 39 -5.83 -7.43 -29.60
C ILE A 39 -6.33 -7.13 -28.17
N PRO A 40 -6.85 -8.13 -27.43
CA PRO A 40 -7.30 -7.92 -26.05
C PRO A 40 -6.15 -7.39 -25.16
N PRO A 41 -6.42 -6.45 -24.23
CA PRO A 41 -5.40 -5.97 -23.31
C PRO A 41 -4.87 -7.11 -22.44
N MET A 42 -3.58 -7.06 -22.11
CA MET A 42 -2.93 -8.06 -21.27
C MET A 42 -3.58 -8.06 -19.87
N MET A 43 -4.33 -9.11 -19.58
CA MET A 43 -5.00 -9.26 -18.29
C MET A 43 -3.96 -9.66 -17.24
N LEU A 44 -3.75 -8.80 -16.24
CA LEU A 44 -2.86 -9.08 -15.11
C LEU A 44 -3.30 -10.37 -14.39
N ASP A 45 -2.34 -11.17 -13.92
CA ASP A 45 -2.66 -12.38 -13.16
C ASP A 45 -3.22 -12.04 -11.76
N ALA A 46 -3.75 -13.05 -11.05
CA ALA A 46 -4.34 -12.85 -9.72
C ALA A 46 -3.33 -12.34 -8.67
N ARG A 47 -2.03 -12.55 -8.87
CA ARG A 47 -0.97 -12.11 -7.96
C ARG A 47 -0.63 -10.64 -8.20
N GLN A 48 -0.50 -10.23 -9.47
CA GLN A 48 -0.27 -8.86 -9.90
C GLN A 48 -1.45 -7.96 -9.52
N ARG A 49 -2.69 -8.43 -9.67
CA ARG A 49 -3.89 -7.70 -9.21
C ARG A 49 -3.95 -7.51 -7.69
N LYS A 50 -3.27 -8.36 -6.92
CA LYS A 50 -3.18 -8.24 -5.44
C LYS A 50 -2.09 -7.28 -4.99
N MET A 51 -1.10 -6.96 -5.84
CA MET A 51 -0.07 -6.00 -5.50
C MET A 51 -0.64 -4.59 -5.60
N ARG A 52 -1.00 -4.01 -4.46
CA ARG A 52 -1.41 -2.60 -4.34
C ARG A 52 -0.24 -1.76 -3.83
N PHE A 53 -0.19 -0.51 -4.28
CA PHE A 53 0.73 0.47 -3.70
C PHE A 53 0.32 0.74 -2.25
N VAL A 54 1.23 0.43 -1.32
CA VAL A 54 1.07 0.77 0.10
C VAL A 54 1.76 2.10 0.33
N ASN A 55 0.99 3.15 0.55
CA ASN A 55 1.53 4.47 0.85
C ASN A 55 1.82 4.58 2.35
N ASN A 56 3.11 4.61 2.71
CA ASN A 56 3.59 4.83 4.06
C ASN A 56 4.22 6.23 4.22
N ASN A 57 3.72 7.24 3.50
CA ASN A 57 4.26 8.61 3.53
C ASN A 57 4.11 9.34 4.87
N GLY A 58 3.46 8.73 5.86
CA GLY A 58 3.25 9.34 7.18
C GLY A 58 2.21 10.45 7.19
N LEU A 59 1.22 10.41 6.28
CA LEU A 59 0.09 11.33 6.31
C LEU A 59 -0.67 11.20 7.63
N LEU A 60 -0.71 12.28 8.41
CA LEU A 60 -1.55 12.42 9.59
C LEU A 60 -2.82 13.18 9.18
N GLU A 61 -3.94 12.47 9.04
CA GLU A 61 -5.22 13.08 8.63
C GLU A 61 -5.75 14.06 9.69
N ASP A 62 -5.69 13.67 10.97
CA ASP A 62 -5.93 14.55 12.11
C ASP A 62 -4.76 14.45 13.11
N ALA A 63 -3.88 15.45 13.07
CA ALA A 63 -2.73 15.51 13.97
C ALA A 63 -3.14 15.66 15.46
N LEU A 64 -4.29 16.26 15.74
CA LEU A 64 -4.76 16.48 17.11
C LEU A 64 -5.31 15.19 17.71
N GLU A 65 -6.07 14.41 16.93
CA GLU A 65 -6.55 13.09 17.34
C GLU A 65 -5.38 12.16 17.65
N VAL A 66 -4.42 12.04 16.73
CA VAL A 66 -3.22 11.20 16.91
C VAL A 66 -2.43 11.61 18.16
N HIS A 67 -2.29 12.92 18.41
CA HIS A 67 -1.63 13.40 19.63
C HIS A 67 -2.42 13.03 20.90
N LYS A 68 -3.75 13.18 20.90
CA LYS A 68 -4.59 12.79 22.03
C LYS A 68 -4.52 11.29 22.33
N GLU A 69 -4.51 10.44 21.31
CA GLU A 69 -4.35 9.00 21.49
C GLU A 69 -2.99 8.66 22.11
N ALA A 70 -1.90 9.23 21.58
CA ALA A 70 -0.56 9.05 22.14
C ALA A 70 -0.48 9.52 23.60
N GLN A 71 -1.14 10.64 23.93
CA GLN A 71 -1.26 11.11 25.31
C GLN A 71 -2.08 10.16 26.18
N ASN A 72 -3.19 9.59 25.69
CA ASN A 72 -4.00 8.63 26.43
C ASN A 72 -3.23 7.35 26.78
N HIS A 73 -2.38 6.87 25.86
CA HIS A 73 -1.48 5.75 26.14
C HIS A 73 -0.45 6.10 27.22
N THR A 74 0.09 7.31 27.18
CA THR A 74 1.07 7.78 28.18
C THR A 74 0.42 8.13 29.53
N ALA A 75 -0.85 8.56 29.53
CA ALA A 75 -1.57 9.05 30.70
C ALA A 75 -2.00 7.95 31.69
N ARG A 76 -1.85 6.67 31.34
CA ARG A 76 -2.10 5.54 32.25
C ARG A 76 -0.96 5.40 33.28
N TRP A 77 -0.79 6.37 34.16
CA TRP A 77 0.02 6.24 35.37
C TRP A 77 -0.89 5.94 36.55
N THR A 78 -0.68 4.80 37.19
CA THR A 78 -1.34 4.45 38.45
C THR A 78 -0.67 5.19 39.60
N GLU A 79 -1.38 5.31 40.73
CA GLU A 79 -0.82 5.96 41.93
C GLU A 79 0.42 5.22 42.46
N GLN A 80 0.43 3.89 42.35
CA GLN A 80 1.56 3.06 42.72
C GLN A 80 2.79 3.37 41.86
N GLU A 81 2.63 3.45 40.53
CA GLU A 81 3.72 3.80 39.62
C GLU A 81 4.25 5.21 39.87
N ARG A 82 3.37 6.18 40.16
CA ARG A 82 3.77 7.55 40.51
C ARG A 82 4.62 7.58 41.79
N GLN A 83 4.21 6.83 42.81
CA GLN A 83 4.93 6.75 44.07
C GLN A 83 6.31 6.11 43.89
N ILE A 84 6.38 4.98 43.16
CA ILE A 84 7.66 4.32 42.82
C ILE A 84 8.57 5.29 42.05
N PHE A 85 8.03 5.99 41.05
CA PHE A 85 8.79 6.97 40.27
C PHE A 85 9.39 8.04 41.17
N LYS A 86 8.60 8.62 42.07
CA LYS A 86 9.01 9.67 43.01
C LYS A 86 10.11 9.19 43.97
N GLU A 87 9.91 8.04 44.61
CA GLU A 87 10.90 7.45 45.52
C GLU A 87 12.23 7.15 44.82
N LYS A 88 12.18 6.54 43.63
CA LYS A 88 13.39 6.21 42.87
C LYS A 88 14.08 7.44 42.29
N TYR A 89 13.32 8.48 41.93
CA TYR A 89 13.88 9.75 41.47
C TYR A 89 14.65 10.48 42.57
N LEU A 90 14.17 10.45 43.82
CA LEU A 90 14.88 11.03 44.97
C LEU A 90 16.22 10.32 45.23
N LEU A 91 16.24 9.00 45.09
CA LEU A 91 17.47 8.21 45.25
C LEU A 91 18.45 8.39 44.07
N ASN A 92 17.94 8.51 42.84
CA ASN A 92 18.73 8.57 41.62
C ASN A 92 18.23 9.68 40.69
N PRO A 93 18.55 10.95 40.98
CA PRO A 93 18.01 12.09 40.23
C PRO A 93 18.40 12.00 38.75
N LYS A 94 17.39 12.08 37.87
CA LYS A 94 17.53 12.03 36.40
C LYS A 94 18.13 10.74 35.82
N ASN A 95 18.26 9.68 36.61
CA ASN A 95 18.64 8.37 36.08
C ASN A 95 17.40 7.58 35.65
N PHE A 96 16.82 7.95 34.51
CA PHE A 96 15.58 7.36 34.02
C PHE A 96 15.71 5.88 33.61
N VAL A 97 16.92 5.43 33.28
CA VAL A 97 17.19 4.01 32.99
C VAL A 97 16.97 3.16 34.23
N VAL A 98 17.52 3.59 35.37
CA VAL A 98 17.33 2.90 36.65
C VAL A 98 15.88 3.00 37.10
N ILE A 99 15.24 4.16 36.98
CA ILE A 99 13.83 4.32 37.38
C ILE A 99 12.90 3.42 36.54
N SER A 100 13.09 3.35 35.22
CA SER A 100 12.30 2.49 34.34
C SER A 100 12.46 1.00 34.67
N SER A 101 13.62 0.57 35.19
CA SER A 101 13.80 -0.84 35.61
C SER A 101 12.85 -1.28 36.74
N PHE A 102 12.34 -0.34 37.54
CA PHE A 102 11.35 -0.61 38.58
C PHE A 102 9.89 -0.47 38.10
N LEU A 103 9.69 -0.07 36.84
CA LEU A 103 8.37 0.17 36.24
C LEU A 103 8.24 -0.70 34.97
N PRO A 104 7.86 -1.97 35.08
CA PRO A 104 7.89 -2.91 33.95
C PRO A 104 6.94 -2.54 32.80
N GLN A 105 5.92 -1.72 33.08
CA GLN A 105 4.95 -1.23 32.10
C GLN A 105 5.33 0.15 31.52
N LYS A 106 6.48 0.72 31.91
CA LYS A 106 6.92 2.06 31.48
C LYS A 106 8.32 2.00 30.92
N SER A 107 8.46 2.47 29.69
CA SER A 107 9.74 2.63 29.03
C SER A 107 10.51 3.85 29.56
N VAL A 108 11.79 3.95 29.22
CA VAL A 108 12.62 5.12 29.55
C VAL A 108 12.03 6.42 28.96
N PRO A 109 11.59 6.48 27.68
CA PRO A 109 10.87 7.63 27.15
C PRO A 109 9.63 8.02 27.97
N ASP A 110 8.83 7.04 28.42
CA ASP A 110 7.64 7.32 29.23
C ASP A 110 8.01 7.97 30.57
N CYS A 111 9.09 7.49 31.21
CA CYS A 111 9.62 8.06 32.45
C CYS A 111 10.11 9.50 32.26
N VAL A 112 10.76 9.79 31.14
CA VAL A 112 11.20 11.15 30.79
C VAL A 112 9.99 12.04 30.55
N GLN A 113 9.03 11.60 29.74
CA GLN A 113 7.82 12.35 29.44
C GLN A 113 7.04 12.65 30.72
N PHE A 114 6.84 11.65 31.58
CA PHE A 114 6.19 11.81 32.88
C PHE A 114 6.87 12.87 33.74
N TYR A 115 8.20 12.82 33.87
CA TYR A 115 8.96 13.85 34.58
C TYR A 115 8.68 15.26 34.07
N TYR A 116 8.67 15.49 32.75
CA TYR A 116 8.42 16.83 32.23
C TYR A 116 6.99 17.30 32.43
N LEU A 117 6.02 16.39 32.44
CA LEU A 117 4.61 16.68 32.71
C LEU A 117 4.38 17.00 34.19
N THR A 118 5.03 16.30 35.13
CA THR A 118 4.74 16.42 36.57
C THR A 118 5.73 17.25 37.38
N LYS A 119 6.94 17.53 36.87
CA LYS A 119 7.99 18.24 37.67
C LYS A 119 7.59 19.60 38.21
N LYS A 120 6.63 20.29 37.56
CA LYS A 120 6.12 21.58 38.02
C LYS A 120 5.02 21.43 39.07
N SER A 121 4.17 20.42 38.96
CA SER A 121 3.10 20.16 39.93
C SER A 121 3.61 19.50 41.20
N GLU A 122 4.52 18.53 41.07
CA GLU A 122 5.05 17.77 42.20
C GLU A 122 6.30 18.37 42.84
N ASN A 123 6.90 19.40 42.24
CA ASN A 123 8.08 20.10 42.77
C ASN A 123 9.20 19.15 43.25
N TYR A 124 9.66 18.22 42.39
CA TYR A 124 10.73 17.25 42.71
C TYR A 124 12.07 17.85 43.17
N LYS A 125 12.24 19.18 43.14
CA LYS A 125 13.44 19.88 43.66
C LYS A 125 13.31 20.33 45.11
N GLN A 126 12.10 20.35 45.65
CA GLN A 126 11.78 20.80 47.02
C GLN A 126 11.43 19.64 47.94
N LEU A 127 11.60 18.41 47.45
CA LEU A 127 11.20 17.16 48.07
C LEU A 127 12.45 16.37 48.44
#